data_AF-Q5WP88-F1
#
_entry.id   AF-Q5WP88-F1
#
_cell.length_a   1.000
_cell.length_b   1.000
_cell.length_c   1.000
_cell.angle_alpha   90.00
_cell.angle_beta   90.00
_cell.angle_gamma   90.00
#
_symmetry.space_group_name_H-M   'P 1'
#
loop_
_entity.id
_entity.type
_entity.pdbx_description
1 polymer ?
#
loop_
_entity_poly.entity_id
_entity_poly.type
_entity_poly.pdbx_seq_one_letter_code
_entity_poly.pdbx_strand_id
1 'polypeptide(L)' 'TQRVRYVSRDIWDRRQDVHFDSDVGVWVADTELGEPDAKYWNKVELELRRGVV' A
#
# COMPACT_ATOMS: atom_id res chain seq x y z
N THR A 1 7.80 25.27 -4.76
CA THR A 1 6.57 24.70 -4.19
C THR A 1 6.94 23.50 -3.34
N GLN A 2 6.28 23.26 -2.20
CA GLN A 2 6.50 22.05 -1.39
C GLN A 2 5.73 20.88 -2.01
N ARG A 3 6.36 19.71 -2.13
CA ARG A 3 5.70 18.49 -2.63
C ARG A 3 5.17 17.70 -1.45
N VAL A 4 3.86 17.71 -1.26
CA VAL A 4 3.18 16.92 -0.22
C VAL A 4 2.99 15.49 -0.74
N ARG A 5 3.30 14.50 0.10
CA ARG A 5 3.12 13.08 -0.20
C ARG A 5 2.28 12.44 0.90
N TYR A 6 1.36 11.57 0.51
CA TYR A 6 0.63 10.73 1.44
C TYR A 6 1.53 9.58 1.88
N VAL A 7 1.55 9.28 3.18
CA VAL A 7 2.36 8.21 3.76
C VAL A 7 1.45 7.31 4.58
N SER A 8 1.42 6.03 4.22
CA SER A 8 0.77 4.98 5.00
C SER A 8 1.73 3.79 5.13
N ARG A 9 1.77 3.20 6.32
CA ARG A 9 2.66 2.09 6.68
C ARG A 9 1.93 1.15 7.61
N ASP A 10 2.03 -0.14 7.33
CA ASP A 10 1.63 -1.20 8.24
C ASP A 10 2.87 -1.72 8.97
N ILE A 11 2.80 -1.70 10.31
CA ILE A 11 3.94 -1.98 11.18
C ILE A 11 3.51 -3.02 12.22
N TRP A 12 4.14 -4.19 12.15
CA TRP A 12 3.96 -5.27 13.12
C TRP A 12 5.30 -5.61 13.79
N ASP A 13 5.29 -5.82 15.11
CA ASP A 13 6.49 -6.12 15.91
C ASP A 13 7.69 -5.18 15.61
N ARG A 14 7.38 -3.88 15.48
CA ARG A 14 8.34 -2.80 15.12
C ARG A 14 9.00 -2.97 13.74
N ARG A 15 8.54 -3.90 12.92
CA ARG A 15 8.92 -4.08 11.52
C ARG A 15 7.83 -3.51 10.64
N GLN A 16 8.23 -2.74 9.63
CA GLN A 16 7.31 -2.31 8.59
C GLN A 16 7.16 -3.46 7.61
N ASP A 17 5.93 -3.95 7.44
CA ASP A 17 5.63 -5.08 6.55
C ASP A 17 5.11 -4.59 5.19
N VAL A 18 4.39 -3.47 5.15
CA VAL A 18 3.85 -2.87 3.92
C VAL A 18 3.88 -1.34 4.01
N HIS A 19 4.09 -0.65 2.87
CA HIS A 19 3.83 0.78 2.74
C HIS A 19 3.08 1.14 1.45
N PHE A 20 2.48 2.32 1.42
CA PHE A 20 1.89 2.88 0.21
C PHE A 20 2.90 3.78 -0.52
N ASP A 21 3.23 3.43 -1.76
CA ASP A 21 4.03 4.28 -2.64
C ASP A 21 3.13 5.30 -3.33
N SER A 22 3.21 6.55 -2.86
CA SER A 22 2.45 7.68 -3.41
C SER A 22 2.85 8.12 -4.82
N ASP A 23 4.06 7.77 -5.30
CA ASP A 23 4.48 8.13 -6.65
C ASP A 23 3.86 7.18 -7.69
N VAL A 24 3.56 5.93 -7.31
CA VAL A 24 2.97 4.89 -8.19
C VAL A 24 1.50 4.60 -7.87
N GLY A 25 1.06 4.87 -6.64
CA GLY A 25 -0.30 4.65 -6.17
C GLY A 25 -0.61 3.19 -5.86
N VAL A 26 0.34 2.45 -5.31
CA VAL A 26 0.21 1.02 -4.96
C VAL A 26 0.80 0.73 -3.57
N TRP A 27 0.32 -0.35 -2.96
CA TRP A 27 0.91 -0.93 -1.76
C TRP A 27 2.10 -1.83 -2.14
N VAL A 28 3.21 -1.67 -1.43
CA VAL A 28 4.46 -2.40 -1.63
C VAL A 28 4.78 -3.14 -0.34
N ALA A 29 5.03 -4.44 -0.46
CA ALA A 29 5.49 -5.27 0.65
C ALA A 29 6.98 -5.02 0.90
N ASP A 30 7.32 -4.69 2.15
CA ASP A 30 8.71 -4.52 2.61
C ASP A 30 9.27 -5.82 3.20
N THR A 31 8.40 -6.80 3.46
CA THR A 31 8.73 -8.14 3.95
C THR A 31 7.90 -9.20 3.24
N GLU A 32 8.33 -10.46 3.29
CA GLU A 32 7.55 -11.59 2.75
C GLU A 32 6.17 -11.72 3.43
N LEU A 33 6.06 -11.33 4.70
CA LEU A 33 4.80 -11.36 5.45
C LEU A 33 3.81 -10.30 4.96
N GLY A 34 4.29 -9.18 4.41
CA GLY A 34 3.44 -8.13 3.86
C GLY A 34 2.94 -8.39 2.43
N GLU A 35 3.47 -9.40 1.74
CA GLU A 35 3.07 -9.71 0.36
C GLU A 35 1.56 -10.03 0.21
N PRO A 36 0.93 -10.83 1.09
CA PRO A 36 -0.50 -11.08 1.05
C PRO A 36 -1.33 -9.80 1.19
N ASP A 37 -0.94 -8.91 2.11
CA ASP A 37 -1.63 -7.65 2.38
C ASP A 37 -1.49 -6.68 1.21
N ALA A 38 -0.28 -6.50 0.68
CA ALA A 38 -0.03 -5.68 -0.49
C ALA A 38 -0.86 -6.16 -1.70
N LYS A 39 -0.93 -7.48 -1.94
CA LYS A 39 -1.74 -8.06 -3.02
C LYS A 39 -3.23 -7.80 -2.80
N TYR A 40 -3.73 -8.03 -1.59
CA TYR A 40 -5.13 -7.83 -1.25
C TYR A 40 -5.53 -6.35 -1.42
N TRP A 41 -4.78 -5.42 -0.83
CA TRP A 41 -5.10 -3.99 -0.90
C TRP A 41 -4.96 -3.43 -2.32
N ASN A 42 -3.96 -3.85 -3.09
CA ASN A 42 -3.86 -3.45 -4.50
C ASN A 42 -5.03 -3.95 -5.34
N LYS A 43 -5.55 -5.16 -5.04
CA LYS A 43 -6.76 -5.66 -5.70
C LYS A 43 -7.98 -4.82 -5.31
N VAL A 44 -8.19 -4.55 -4.02
CA VAL A 44 -9.31 -3.72 -3.55
C VAL A 44 -9.26 -2.32 -4.17
N GLU A 45 -8.08 -1.68 -4.15
CA GLU A 45 -7.86 -0.38 -4.78
C GLU A 45 -8.13 -0.42 -6.28
N LEU A 46 -7.74 -1.48 -6.97
CA LEU A 46 -8.03 -1.66 -8.39
C LEU A 46 -9.53 -1.78 -8.66
N GLU A 47 -10.28 -2.53 -7.86
CA GLU A 47 -11.74 -2.65 -8.01
C GLU A 47 -12.45 -1.33 -7.69
N LEU A 48 -12.00 -0.61 -6.67
CA LEU A 48 -12.49 0.75 -6.36
C LEU A 48 -12.26 1.70 -7.53
N ARG A 49 -11.06 1.69 -8.12
CA ARG A 49 -10.74 2.50 -9.32
C ARG A 49 -11.56 2.12 -10.54
N ARG A 50 -11.97 0.85 -10.66
CA ARG A 50 -12.82 0.35 -11.74
C ARG A 50 -14.31 0.63 -11.51
N GLY A 51 -14.69 1.06 -10.31
CA GLY A 51 -16.10 1.25 -9.93
C GLY A 51 -16.86 -0.07 -9.79
N VAL A 52 -16.19 -1.16 -9.43
CA VAL A 52 -16.74 -2.53 -9.38
C VAL A 52 -17.03 -2.97 -7.94
N VAL A 53 -17.48 -2.05 -7.08
CA VAL A 53 -17.70 -2.34 -5.65
C VAL A 53 -19.06 -1.84 -5.19
#